data_AF-A0A355DVF8-F1
#
_entry.id   AF-A0A355DVF8-F1
#
_cell.length_a   1.000
_cell.length_b   1.000
_cell.length_c   1.000
_cell.angle_alpha   90.00
_cell.angle_beta   90.00
_cell.angle_gamma   90.00
#
_symmetry.space_group_name_H-M   'P 1'
#
loop_
_entity.id
_entity.type
_entity.pdbx_description
1 polymer ?
#
loop_
_entity_poly.entity_id
_entity_poly.type
_entity_poly.pdbx_seq_one_letter_code
_entity_poly.pdbx_strand_id
1 'polypeptide(L)' 'MSAQNSGSRWHDPAVSRILDANLDRAREGLRIIEDWCRFGINNVQMAGECKQMRQELANWHT' A
#
# COMPACT_ATOMS: atom_id res chain seq x y z
N MET A 1 -40.18 -19.35 -8.90
CA MET A 1 -40.02 -18.73 -7.57
C MET A 1 -38.56 -18.35 -7.43
N SER A 2 -38.24 -17.18 -8.00
CA SER A 2 -37.87 -15.94 -7.30
C SER A 2 -36.38 -15.90 -6.95
N ALA A 3 -35.62 -15.38 -7.92
CA ALA A 3 -34.29 -14.83 -7.76
C ALA A 3 -34.31 -13.75 -6.68
N GLN A 4 -33.72 -14.03 -5.53
CA GLN A 4 -33.41 -13.03 -4.50
C GLN A 4 -32.13 -13.44 -3.78
N ASN A 5 -30.98 -13.10 -4.37
CA ASN A 5 -29.81 -12.77 -3.55
C ASN A 5 -28.92 -11.77 -4.28
N SER A 6 -29.51 -10.65 -4.66
CA SER A 6 -28.82 -9.45 -5.11
C SER A 6 -28.78 -8.47 -3.94
N GLY A 7 -27.88 -8.72 -2.98
CA GLY A 7 -27.71 -7.87 -1.80
C GLY A 7 -26.30 -7.99 -1.25
N SER A 8 -25.47 -6.97 -1.51
CA SER A 8 -24.09 -6.77 -1.04
C SER A 8 -23.00 -7.72 -1.54
N ARG A 9 -22.60 -7.53 -2.81
CA ARG A 9 -21.34 -8.06 -3.38
C ARG A 9 -20.11 -7.19 -3.04
N TRP A 10 -20.21 -6.31 -2.03
CA TRP A 10 -19.24 -5.22 -1.83
C TRP A 10 -18.19 -5.45 -0.74
N HIS A 11 -18.17 -6.60 -0.08
CA HIS A 11 -17.15 -6.93 0.91
C HIS A 11 -16.76 -8.40 0.76
N ASP A 12 -15.91 -8.70 -0.21
CA ASP A 12 -15.21 -9.98 -0.25
C ASP A 12 -13.99 -9.88 0.69
N PRO A 13 -13.96 -10.60 1.83
CA PRO A 13 -12.85 -10.55 2.77
C PRO A 13 -11.52 -11.00 2.14
N ALA A 14 -11.55 -11.77 1.05
CA ALA A 14 -10.33 -12.10 0.31
C ALA A 14 -9.77 -10.87 -0.42
N VAL A 15 -10.64 -10.04 -1.02
CA VAL A 15 -10.23 -8.82 -1.72
C VAL A 15 -9.60 -7.83 -0.74
N SER A 16 -10.21 -7.59 0.42
CA SER A 16 -9.63 -6.71 1.46
C SER A 16 -8.25 -7.20 1.90
N ARG A 17 -8.10 -8.50 2.20
CA ARG A 17 -6.78 -9.07 2.58
C ARG A 17 -5.73 -8.95 1.48
N ILE A 18 -6.11 -9.08 0.22
CA ILE A 18 -5.20 -8.91 -0.92
C ILE A 18 -4.74 -7.45 -1.01
N LEU A 19 -5.65 -6.49 -0.81
CA LEU A 19 -5.32 -5.07 -0.82
C LEU A 19 -4.37 -4.72 0.32
N ASP A 20 -4.66 -5.14 1.55
CA ASP A 20 -3.79 -4.92 2.72
C ASP A 20 -2.39 -5.49 2.48
N ALA A 21 -2.31 -6.74 2.01
CA ALA A 21 -1.03 -7.39 1.74
C ALA A 21 -0.21 -6.67 0.64
N ASN A 22 -0.86 -6.06 -0.35
CA ASN A 22 -0.19 -5.28 -1.37
C ASN A 22 0.25 -3.91 -0.88
N LEU A 23 -0.55 -3.25 -0.02
CA LEU A 23 -0.16 -2.00 0.64
C LEU A 23 1.09 -2.20 1.51
N ASP A 24 1.15 -3.28 2.30
CA ASP A 24 2.32 -3.60 3.12
C ASP A 24 3.57 -3.83 2.27
N ARG A 25 3.47 -4.62 1.19
CA ARG A 25 4.59 -4.85 0.27
C ARG A 25 5.06 -3.57 -0.41
N ALA A 26 4.14 -2.72 -0.84
CA ALA A 26 4.47 -1.44 -1.47
C ALA A 26 5.20 -0.51 -0.48
N ARG A 27 4.74 -0.44 0.77
CA ARG A 27 5.41 0.33 1.84
C ARG A 27 6.82 -0.18 2.12
N GLU A 28 7.03 -1.49 2.17
CA GLU A 28 8.34 -2.09 2.39
C GLU A 28 9.28 -1.87 1.18
N GLY A 29 8.76 -2.02 -0.04
CA GLY A 29 9.51 -1.68 -1.27
C GLY A 29 9.99 -0.23 -1.26
N LEU A 30 9.12 0.72 -0.91
CA LEU A 30 9.48 2.14 -0.78
C LEU A 30 10.52 2.37 0.33
N ARG A 31 10.47 1.63 1.45
CA ARG A 31 11.47 1.72 2.52
C ARG A 31 12.86 1.29 2.02
N ILE A 32 12.94 0.22 1.24
CA ILE A 32 14.19 -0.26 0.66
C ILE A 32 14.77 0.78 -0.30
N ILE A 33 13.93 1.38 -1.16
CA ILE A 33 14.37 2.45 -2.07
C ILE A 33 14.82 3.70 -1.27
N GLU A 34 14.09 4.07 -0.21
CA GLU A 34 14.45 5.17 0.70
C GLU A 34 15.86 4.95 1.30
N ASP A 35 16.14 3.74 1.80
CA ASP A 35 17.45 3.39 2.36
C ASP A 35 18.55 3.42 1.30
N TRP A 36 18.30 2.93 0.09
CA TRP A 36 19.24 3.05 -1.03
C TRP A 36 19.51 4.51 -1.40
N CYS A 37 18.49 5.36 -1.46
CA CYS A 37 18.65 6.79 -1.70
C CYS A 37 19.48 7.45 -0.61
N ARG A 38 19.24 7.11 0.67
CA ARG A 38 19.93 7.69 1.82
C ARG A 38 21.38 7.24 1.93
N PHE A 39 21.64 5.94 1.76
CA PHE A 39 22.94 5.35 2.09
C PHE A 39 23.75 4.93 0.86
N GLY A 40 23.10 4.54 -0.23
CA GLY A 40 23.74 4.11 -1.46
C GLY A 40 24.21 5.28 -2.33
N ILE A 41 23.33 6.27 -2.52
CA ILE A 41 23.61 7.42 -3.41
C ILE A 41 23.60 8.79 -2.71
N ASN A 42 23.38 8.84 -1.39
CA ASN A 42 23.31 10.07 -0.58
C ASN A 42 22.36 11.15 -1.15
N ASN A 43 21.28 10.74 -1.82
CA ASN A 43 20.29 11.64 -2.41
C ASN A 43 19.13 11.88 -1.43
N VAL A 44 19.22 12.98 -0.69
CA VAL A 44 18.24 13.37 0.33
C VAL A 44 16.86 13.67 -0.28
N GLN A 45 16.82 14.24 -1.49
CA GLN A 45 15.57 14.57 -2.18
C GLN A 45 14.78 13.30 -2.51
N MET A 46 15.41 12.33 -3.17
CA MET A 46 14.76 11.06 -3.52
C MET A 46 14.38 10.24 -2.28
N ALA A 47 15.21 10.27 -1.22
CA ALA A 47 14.85 9.64 0.05
C ALA A 47 13.60 10.30 0.67
N GLY A 48 13.47 11.63 0.57
CA GLY A 48 12.28 12.37 0.99
C GLY A 48 11.02 11.99 0.21
N GLU A 49 11.13 11.87 -1.11
CA GLU A 49 10.02 11.43 -1.98
C GLU A 49 9.55 10.00 -1.63
N CYS A 50 10.49 9.07 -1.43
CA CYS A 50 10.16 7.70 -1.01
C CYS A 50 9.45 7.67 0.35
N LYS A 51 9.92 8.48 1.30
CA LYS A 51 9.29 8.63 2.61
C LYS A 51 7.86 9.17 2.48
N GLN A 52 7.64 10.18 1.65
CA GLN A 52 6.31 10.78 1.44
C GLN A 52 5.33 9.75 0.85
N MET A 53 5.72 9.05 -0.21
CA MET A 53 4.89 8.00 -0.82
C MET A 53 4.55 6.90 0.20
N ARG A 54 5.51 6.50 1.04
CA ARG A 54 5.30 5.47 2.06
C ARG A 54 4.32 5.92 3.15
N GLN A 55 4.32 7.22 3.50
CA GLN A 55 3.35 7.80 4.43
C GLN A 55 1.95 7.91 3.80
N GLU A 56 1.86 8.23 2.51
CA GLU A 56 0.59 8.26 1.79
C GLU A 56 -0.08 6.87 1.77
N LEU A 57 0.68 5.82 1.45
CA LEU A 57 0.17 4.45 1.51
C LEU A 57 -0.22 4.01 2.93
N ALA A 58 0.46 4.51 3.97
CA ALA A 58 0.11 4.21 5.35
C ALA A 58 -1.27 4.78 5.74
N ASN A 59 -1.68 5.91 5.16
CA ASN A 59 -2.98 6.52 5.41
C ASN A 59 -4.15 5.74 4.81
N TRP A 60 -3.90 4.88 3.82
CA TRP A 60 -4.93 4.04 3.20
C TRP A 60 -5.20 2.76 4.01
N HIS A 61 -4.46 2.56 5.09
CA HIS A 61 -4.53 1.39 5.97
C HIS A 61 -5.27 1.69 7.31
N THR A 62 -5.86 2.88 7.44
CA THR A 62 -6.72 3.34 8.56
C THR A 62 -8.19 3.30 8.17
#